data_AF-A0A662AUI5-F1
#
_entry.id   AF-A0A662AUI5-F1
#
_cell.length_a   1.000
_cell.length_b   1.000
_cell.length_c   1.000
_cell.angle_alpha   90.00
_cell.angle_beta   90.00
_cell.angle_gamma   90.00
#
_symmetry.space_group_name_H-M   'P 1'
#
loop_
_entity.id
_entity.type
_entity.pdbx_description
1 polymer ?
#
loop_
_entity_poly.entity_id
_entity_poly.type
_entity_poly.pdbx_seq_one_letter_code
_entity_poly.pdbx_strand_id
1 'polypeptide(L)'
;MKNLIISIIILLALALGIKVLTFSEDPNDAIKNNYSLNYKKEYKIFSPPLPTHLNFCGEPVPLDTFYVSEQLDREILVNTYWHSNTLLLFKRANRWLPVIEPILKEYGIPDD
;
A
#
# COMPACT_ATOMS: atom_id res chain seq x y z
N MET A 1 -37.52 -50.63 5.41
CA MET A 1 -36.85 -50.04 4.23
C MET A 1 -37.37 -48.65 3.89
N LYS A 2 -38.69 -48.43 3.77
CA LYS A 2 -39.27 -47.10 3.44
C LYS A 2 -38.85 -45.97 4.39
N ASN A 3 -38.88 -46.21 5.71
CA ASN A 3 -38.50 -45.19 6.71
C ASN A 3 -37.00 -44.83 6.67
N LEU A 4 -36.16 -45.75 6.18
CA LEU A 4 -34.72 -45.57 6.05
C LEU A 4 -34.38 -44.74 4.79
N ILE A 5 -35.17 -44.89 3.73
CA ILE A 5 -35.05 -44.07 2.52
C ILE A 5 -35.48 -42.62 2.81
N ILE A 6 -36.55 -42.42 3.59
CA ILE A 6 -37.05 -41.09 3.96
C ILE A 6 -36.03 -40.32 4.80
N SER A 7 -35.38 -40.98 5.78
CA SER A 7 -34.37 -40.30 6.61
C SER A 7 -33.13 -39.87 5.80
N ILE A 8 -32.71 -40.66 4.81
CA ILE A 8 -31.60 -40.30 3.92
C ILE A 8 -31.95 -39.06 3.08
N ILE A 9 -33.16 -38.99 2.53
CA ILE A 9 -33.61 -37.84 1.73
C ILE A 9 -33.62 -36.55 2.56
N ILE A 10 -34.10 -36.62 3.81
CA ILE A 10 -34.11 -35.48 4.73
C ILE A 10 -32.69 -35.01 5.03
N LEU A 11 -31.75 -35.94 5.27
CA LEU A 11 -30.36 -35.60 5.58
C LEU A 11 -29.66 -34.96 4.38
N LEU A 12 -29.96 -35.43 3.17
CA LEU A 12 -29.43 -34.87 1.92
C LEU A 12 -29.99 -33.47 1.64
N ALA A 13 -31.29 -33.26 1.89
CA ALA A 13 -31.92 -31.94 1.78
C ALA A 13 -31.36 -30.96 2.82
N LEU A 14 -31.09 -31.42 4.05
CA LEU A 14 -30.48 -30.62 5.10
C LEU A 14 -29.04 -30.21 4.72
N ALA A 15 -28.25 -31.14 4.19
CA ALA A 15 -26.88 -30.86 3.73
C ALA A 15 -26.87 -29.86 2.56
N LEU A 16 -27.82 -29.96 1.63
CA LEU A 16 -28.03 -28.99 0.56
C LEU A 16 -28.44 -27.62 1.09
N GLY A 17 -29.37 -27.57 2.04
CA GLY A 17 -29.80 -26.32 2.68
C GLY A 17 -28.64 -25.62 3.41
N ILE A 18 -27.80 -26.36 4.13
CA ILE A 18 -26.60 -25.83 4.78
C ILE A 18 -25.64 -25.23 3.74
N LYS A 19 -25.41 -25.92 2.62
CA LYS A 19 -24.55 -25.39 1.54
C LYS A 19 -25.08 -24.08 0.94
N VAL A 20 -26.40 -23.96 0.76
CA VAL A 20 -27.02 -22.73 0.23
C VAL A 20 -26.86 -21.58 1.23
N LEU A 21 -27.00 -21.84 2.53
CA LEU A 21 -26.81 -20.82 3.56
C LEU A 21 -25.36 -20.35 3.68
N THR A 22 -24.38 -21.23 3.45
CA THR A 22 -22.95 -20.87 3.49
C THR A 22 -22.41 -20.30 2.17
N PHE A 23 -23.20 -20.29 1.09
CA PHE A 23 -22.74 -19.83 -0.24
C PHE A 23 -22.67 -18.30 -0.36
N SER A 24 -23.09 -17.56 0.66
CA SER A 24 -22.89 -16.11 0.71
C SER A 24 -21.46 -15.78 1.16
N GLU A 25 -20.47 -16.13 0.32
CA GLU A 25 -19.13 -15.54 0.43
C GLU A 25 -19.22 -14.13 -0.17
N ASP A 26 -18.97 -13.09 0.64
CA ASP A 26 -18.93 -11.72 0.12
C ASP A 26 -17.86 -11.68 -0.98
N PRO A 27 -18.20 -11.31 -2.23
CA PRO A 27 -17.21 -11.19 -3.30
C PRO A 27 -16.01 -10.31 -2.89
N ASN A 28 -16.24 -9.34 -2.01
CA ASN A 28 -15.20 -8.46 -1.48
C ASN A 28 -14.24 -9.19 -0.52
N ASP A 29 -14.70 -10.19 0.23
CA ASP A 29 -13.84 -10.95 1.14
C ASP A 29 -12.89 -11.86 0.38
N ALA A 30 -13.37 -12.51 -0.70
CA ALA A 30 -12.51 -13.27 -1.60
C ALA A 30 -11.46 -12.36 -2.28
N ILE A 31 -11.85 -11.17 -2.73
CA ILE A 31 -10.93 -10.20 -3.34
C ILE A 31 -9.91 -9.68 -2.31
N LYS A 32 -10.34 -9.33 -1.10
CA LYS A 32 -9.48 -8.80 -0.04
C LYS A 32 -8.48 -9.85 0.47
N ASN A 33 -8.91 -11.10 0.59
CA ASN A 33 -8.03 -12.21 0.93
C ASN A 33 -6.99 -12.44 -0.17
N ASN A 34 -7.39 -12.46 -1.44
CA ASN A 34 -6.45 -12.63 -2.55
C ASN A 34 -5.47 -11.44 -2.67
N TYR A 35 -5.93 -10.20 -2.46
CA TYR A 35 -5.06 -9.02 -2.48
C TYR A 35 -4.00 -9.08 -1.36
N SER A 36 -4.42 -9.36 -0.13
CA SER A 36 -3.51 -9.41 1.02
C SER A 36 -2.53 -10.59 0.96
N LEU A 37 -2.95 -11.76 0.47
CA LEU A 37 -2.09 -12.93 0.26
C LEU A 37 -1.05 -12.69 -0.84
N ASN A 38 -1.45 -12.12 -1.98
CA ASN A 38 -0.52 -11.79 -3.06
C ASN A 38 0.48 -10.69 -2.65
N TYR A 39 0.00 -9.64 -1.96
CA TYR A 39 0.86 -8.58 -1.43
C TYR A 39 1.96 -9.12 -0.51
N LYS A 40 1.62 -10.04 0.42
CA LYS A 40 2.57 -10.60 1.37
C LYS A 40 3.59 -11.55 0.72
N LYS A 41 3.24 -12.20 -0.40
CA LYS A 41 4.10 -13.17 -1.09
C LYS A 41 5.21 -12.50 -1.90
N GLU A 42 4.96 -11.28 -2.41
CA GLU A 42 5.88 -10.57 -3.30
C GLU A 42 6.71 -9.50 -2.58
N TYR A 43 6.31 -9.07 -1.38
CA TYR A 43 7.02 -8.06 -0.62
C TYR A 43 8.34 -8.59 -0.04
N LYS A 44 9.47 -8.21 -0.66
CA LYS A 44 10.83 -8.50 -0.20
C LYS A 44 11.52 -7.20 0.19
N ILE A 45 12.11 -7.17 1.39
CA ILE A 45 12.84 -6.02 1.91
C ILE A 45 14.34 -6.26 1.75
N PHE A 46 15.02 -5.31 1.12
CA PHE A 46 16.48 -5.28 0.93
C PHE A 46 17.03 -3.89 1.26
N SER A 47 18.30 -3.80 1.68
CA SER A 47 18.96 -2.49 1.77
C SER A 47 19.35 -2.03 0.37
N PRO A 48 18.84 -0.90 -0.14
CA PRO A 48 19.33 -0.33 -1.38
C PRO A 48 20.81 0.07 -1.21
N PRO A 49 21.66 -0.08 -2.23
CA PRO A 49 23.04 0.37 -2.16
C PRO A 49 23.11 1.90 -2.21
N LEU A 50 24.01 2.47 -1.42
CA LEU A 50 24.34 3.89 -1.51
C LEU A 50 25.05 4.21 -2.84
N PRO A 51 24.70 5.31 -3.52
CA PRO A 51 25.44 5.77 -4.69
C PRO A 51 26.85 6.24 -4.28
N THR A 52 27.85 6.00 -5.14
CA THR A 52 29.22 6.47 -4.90
C THR A 52 29.41 7.95 -5.25
N HIS A 53 28.54 8.49 -6.10
CA HIS A 53 28.57 9.89 -6.56
C HIS A 53 27.14 10.40 -6.65
N LEU A 54 26.90 11.61 -6.14
CA LEU A 54 25.60 12.27 -6.16
C LEU A 54 25.80 13.77 -6.37
N ASN A 55 25.02 14.37 -7.27
CA ASN A 55 24.99 15.80 -7.47
C ASN A 55 23.61 16.34 -7.09
N PHE A 56 23.57 17.48 -6.41
CA PHE A 56 22.35 18.19 -6.05
C PHE A 56 22.43 19.64 -6.54
N CYS A 57 21.46 20.07 -7.34
CA CYS A 57 21.42 21.42 -7.92
C CYS A 57 22.72 21.84 -8.66
N GLY A 58 23.42 20.88 -9.28
CA GLY A 58 24.68 21.12 -10.00
C GLY A 58 25.94 21.07 -9.12
N GLU A 59 25.80 20.90 -7.81
CA GLU A 59 26.93 20.79 -6.87
C GLU A 59 27.12 19.33 -6.42
N PRO A 60 28.37 18.87 -6.24
CA PRO A 60 28.63 17.52 -5.72
C PRO A 60 28.25 17.43 -4.25
N VAL A 61 27.49 16.39 -3.89
CA VAL A 61 27.14 16.10 -2.49
C VAL A 61 28.36 15.51 -1.79
N PRO A 62 28.75 16.01 -0.60
CA PRO A 62 29.96 15.57 0.09
C PRO A 62 29.74 14.22 0.82
N LEU A 63 29.65 13.13 0.05
CA LEU A 63 29.40 11.77 0.56
C LEU A 63 30.55 11.22 1.43
N ASP A 64 31.76 11.78 1.32
CA ASP A 64 32.89 11.45 2.21
C ASP A 64 32.63 11.86 3.67
N THR A 65 31.66 12.75 3.88
CA THR A 65 31.29 13.21 5.21
C THR A 65 30.32 12.20 5.83
N PHE A 66 30.75 11.54 6.92
CA PHE A 66 30.01 10.45 7.56
C PHE A 66 28.52 10.75 7.80
N TYR A 67 28.20 11.91 8.39
CA TYR A 67 26.82 12.27 8.69
C TYR A 67 25.98 12.53 7.43
N VAL A 68 26.60 12.90 6.31
CA VAL A 68 25.91 13.12 5.02
C VAL A 68 25.56 11.78 4.39
N SER A 69 26.50 10.84 4.34
CA SER A 69 26.24 9.49 3.83
C SER A 69 25.21 8.74 4.67
N GLU A 70 25.25 8.88 6.00
CA GLU A 70 24.29 8.22 6.90
C GLU A 70 22.88 8.78 6.75
N GLN A 71 22.74 10.09 6.60
CA GLN A 71 21.44 10.72 6.31
C GLN A 71 20.91 10.29 4.95
N LEU A 72 21.76 10.24 3.92
CA LEU A 72 21.35 9.76 2.61
C LEU A 72 20.84 8.32 2.66
N ASP A 73 21.55 7.44 3.37
CA ASP A 73 21.15 6.03 3.53
C ASP A 73 19.79 5.92 4.20
N ARG A 74 19.61 6.67 5.30
CA ARG A 74 18.35 6.75 6.03
C ARG A 74 17.21 7.22 5.12
N GLU A 75 17.42 8.30 4.37
CA GLU A 75 16.38 8.84 3.48
C GLU A 75 16.05 7.88 2.33
N ILE A 76 17.04 7.17 1.78
CA ILE A 76 16.81 6.14 0.77
C ILE A 76 15.97 5.00 1.35
N LEU A 77 16.30 4.51 2.54
CA LEU A 77 15.54 3.44 3.22
C LEU A 77 14.11 3.87 3.53
N VAL A 78 13.93 5.09 4.07
CA VAL A 78 12.62 5.65 4.38
C VAL A 78 11.76 5.78 3.12
N ASN A 79 12.30 6.34 2.03
CA ASN A 79 11.52 6.53 0.81
C ASN A 79 11.26 5.20 0.05
N THR A 80 12.13 4.21 0.21
CA THR A 80 11.95 2.88 -0.40
C THR A 80 10.84 2.08 0.28
N TYR A 81 10.64 2.22 1.59
CA TYR A 81 9.71 1.35 2.35
C TYR A 81 8.56 2.08 3.05
N TRP A 82 8.56 3.40 3.14
CA TRP A 82 7.53 4.19 3.83
C TRP A 82 6.56 4.93 2.89
N HIS A 83 6.05 4.24 1.88
CA HIS A 83 5.16 4.84 0.87
C HIS A 83 3.84 5.38 1.43
N SER A 84 3.38 4.95 2.61
CA SER A 84 2.18 5.50 3.22
C SER A 84 2.30 7.00 3.51
N ASN A 85 3.50 7.48 3.86
CA ASN A 85 3.75 8.90 4.05
C ASN A 85 3.71 9.65 2.71
N THR A 86 4.36 9.13 1.67
CA THR A 86 4.33 9.70 0.32
C THR A 86 2.91 9.80 -0.23
N LEU A 87 2.11 8.73 -0.10
CA LEU A 87 0.71 8.72 -0.52
C LEU A 87 -0.12 9.74 0.26
N LEU A 88 0.13 9.90 1.56
CA LEU A 88 -0.55 10.89 2.37
C LEU A 88 -0.16 12.32 1.98
N LEU A 89 1.12 12.55 1.63
CA LEU A 89 1.62 13.83 1.14
C LEU A 89 0.90 14.21 -0.16
N PHE A 90 0.77 13.30 -1.13
CA PHE A 90 0.03 13.57 -2.37
C PHE A 90 -1.44 13.93 -2.12
N LYS A 91 -2.12 13.21 -1.21
CA LYS A 91 -3.50 13.53 -0.84
C LYS A 91 -3.63 14.92 -0.19
N ARG A 92 -2.65 15.31 0.61
CA ARG A 92 -2.59 16.63 1.25
C ARG A 92 -2.27 17.73 0.25
N ALA A 93 -1.36 17.49 -0.68
CA ALA A 93 -1.05 18.42 -1.76
C ALA A 93 -2.32 18.79 -2.54
N ASN A 94 -3.11 17.80 -2.97
CA ASN A 94 -4.40 18.02 -3.63
C ASN A 94 -5.42 18.81 -2.79
N ARG A 95 -5.31 18.78 -1.47
CA ARG A 95 -6.19 19.53 -0.56
C ARG A 95 -5.71 20.97 -0.36
N TRP A 96 -4.40 21.18 -0.22
CA TRP A 96 -3.83 22.43 0.26
C TRP A 96 -3.24 23.31 -0.84
N LEU A 97 -2.69 22.74 -1.92
CA LEU A 97 -2.17 23.53 -3.04
C LEU A 97 -3.24 24.48 -3.62
N PRO A 98 -4.50 24.07 -3.85
CA PRO A 98 -5.54 25.00 -4.34
C PRO A 98 -5.84 26.17 -3.39
N VAL A 99 -5.48 26.05 -2.12
CA VAL A 99 -5.65 27.11 -1.11
C VAL A 99 -4.39 27.99 -1.03
N ILE A 100 -3.21 27.38 -1.13
CA ILE A 100 -1.92 28.05 -0.94
C ILE A 100 -1.49 28.81 -2.21
N GLU A 101 -1.65 28.23 -3.40
CA GLU A 101 -1.21 28.83 -4.68
C GLU A 101 -1.80 30.24 -4.92
N PRO A 102 -3.12 30.51 -4.71
CA PRO A 102 -3.65 31.86 -4.88
C PRO A 102 -3.04 32.87 -3.91
N ILE A 103 -2.73 32.44 -2.68
CA ILE A 103 -2.10 33.28 -1.65
C ILE A 103 -0.66 33.58 -2.08
N LEU A 104 0.13 32.58 -2.46
CA LEU A 104 1.51 32.76 -2.92
C LEU A 104 1.57 33.74 -4.10
N LYS A 105 0.67 33.59 -5.06
CA LYS A 105 0.55 34.47 -6.23
C LYS A 105 0.23 35.92 -5.86
N GLU A 106 -0.60 36.16 -4.84
CA GLU A 106 -0.89 37.52 -4.34
C GLU A 106 0.38 38.22 -3.83
N TYR A 107 1.29 37.47 -3.22
CA TYR A 107 2.58 37.97 -2.74
C TYR A 107 3.70 37.90 -3.78
N GLY A 108 3.39 37.52 -5.03
CA GLY A 108 4.38 37.40 -6.11
C GLY A 108 5.38 36.26 -5.91
N ILE A 109 5.03 35.25 -5.13
CA ILE A 109 5.85 34.05 -4.92
C ILE A 109 5.50 33.04 -6.03
N PRO A 110 6.51 32.47 -6.73
CA PRO A 110 6.28 31.45 -7.75
C PRO A 110 5.76 30.14 -7.17
N ASP A 111 5.10 29.33 -8.02
CA ASP A 111 4.52 28.04 -7.64
C ASP A 111 5.57 26.89 -7.65
N ASP A 112 6.79 27.15 -8.16
CA ASP A 112 7.93 26.23 -8.31
C ASP A 112 9.14 26.53 -7.41
#